data_AF-X0YDA3-F1
#
_entry.id   AF-X0YDA3-F1
#
_cell.length_a   1.000
_cell.length_b   1.000
_cell.length_c   1.000
_cell.angle_alpha   90.00
_cell.angle_beta   90.00
_cell.angle_gamma   90.00
#
_symmetry.space_group_name_H-M   'P 1'
#
loop_
_entity.id
_entity.type
_entity.pdbx_description
1 polymer ?
#
loop_
_entity_poly.entity_id
_entity_poly.type
_entity_poly.pdbx_seq_one_letter_code
_entity_poly.pdbx_strand_id
1 'polypeptide(L)'
;LTILALILLLAPTTFAGDCFRDPIYDRDWNAEVTTGAFVRDVACMEGSEIMTTLPVGTIIHVIGETDGWYKIETPDGQIGWVGQWLIEETSKSLTAEETPIEDAPMYDIQGHKYEDAIWYVYENEIVSGYSDGSYKADNTINRAELLKIIIEAVFYDEFEEYDNTDCFSDVPSTEWYTKYVCYAKAEGIVEGYSGNKFKPTQEISFVEALKIAMVGFEYTFEEATPWYKDIVMKA
;
A
#
# COMPACT_ATOMS: atom_id res chain seq x y z
N LEU A 1 -4.35 40.31 -24.68
CA LEU A 1 -3.99 40.96 -23.39
C LEU A 1 -5.15 40.76 -22.43
N THR A 2 -5.15 39.64 -21.73
CA THR A 2 -6.02 39.36 -20.60
C THR A 2 -5.13 38.95 -19.45
N ILE A 3 -5.45 39.48 -18.29
CA ILE A 3 -4.74 39.35 -17.03
C ILE A 3 -4.87 37.89 -16.57
N LEU A 4 -4.00 37.03 -17.08
CA LEU A 4 -3.80 35.64 -16.64
C LEU A 4 -2.35 35.18 -16.86
N ALA A 5 -1.44 36.15 -17.03
CA ALA A 5 -0.01 35.92 -17.31
C ALA A 5 0.91 36.53 -16.23
N LEU A 6 0.42 36.67 -14.98
CA LEU A 6 1.18 37.28 -13.89
C LEU A 6 1.06 36.53 -12.55
N ILE A 7 0.89 35.21 -12.58
CA ILE A 7 1.11 34.33 -11.42
C ILE A 7 1.93 33.11 -11.87
N LEU A 8 3.06 33.36 -12.55
CA LEU A 8 3.97 32.30 -12.97
C LEU A 8 5.44 32.74 -12.97
N LEU A 9 5.80 33.71 -12.12
CA LEU A 9 7.16 34.28 -12.11
C LEU A 9 7.79 34.50 -10.72
N LEU A 10 7.27 33.90 -9.64
CA LEU A 10 7.98 33.85 -8.35
C LEU A 10 7.60 32.58 -7.56
N ALA A 11 8.06 31.42 -8.02
CA ALA A 11 8.40 30.34 -7.10
C ALA A 11 9.87 30.01 -7.39
N PRO A 12 10.81 30.47 -6.54
CA PRO A 12 12.19 30.04 -6.67
C PRO A 12 12.24 28.52 -6.56
N THR A 13 13.03 27.91 -7.45
CA THR A 13 13.47 26.53 -7.34
C THR A 13 14.17 26.34 -6.00
N THR A 14 13.51 25.64 -5.09
CA THR A 14 14.16 24.89 -4.02
C THR A 14 13.53 23.51 -4.04
N PHE A 15 14.24 22.53 -4.59
CA PHE A 15 14.07 21.15 -4.15
C PHE A 15 14.57 21.10 -2.70
N ALA A 16 13.69 21.46 -1.76
CA ALA A 16 13.74 20.92 -0.41
C ALA A 16 12.84 19.68 -0.48
N GLY A 17 13.34 18.51 -0.05
CA GLY A 17 12.54 17.30 -0.06
C GLY A 17 11.28 17.51 0.76
N ASP A 18 10.13 17.58 0.10
CA ASP A 18 8.85 17.63 0.80
C ASP A 18 8.69 16.31 1.55
N CYS A 19 8.46 16.38 2.86
CA CYS A 19 8.22 15.20 3.67
C CYS A 19 7.04 14.42 3.10
N PHE A 20 7.27 13.14 2.85
CA PHE A 20 6.31 12.26 2.21
C PHE A 20 5.02 12.18 3.05
N ARG A 21 3.86 12.19 2.38
CA ARG A 21 2.55 12.22 3.03
C ARG A 21 1.86 10.88 2.82
N ASP A 22 2.39 9.86 3.48
CA ASP A 22 1.71 8.58 3.55
C ASP A 22 0.51 8.64 4.51
N PRO A 23 -0.48 7.74 4.34
CA PRO A 23 -1.52 7.54 5.33
C PRO A 23 -0.92 7.30 6.72
N ILE A 24 -1.59 7.83 7.74
CA ILE A 24 -1.23 7.58 9.14
C ILE A 24 -2.12 6.43 9.62
N TYR A 25 -1.50 5.33 10.00
CA TYR A 25 -2.19 4.18 10.58
C TYR A 25 -2.35 4.40 12.08
N ASP A 26 -3.56 4.25 12.61
CA ASP A 26 -3.84 4.43 14.02
C ASP A 26 -3.14 3.34 14.86
N ARG A 27 -2.56 3.75 15.98
CA ARG A 27 -1.90 2.86 16.95
C ARG A 27 -2.38 3.21 18.36
N ASP A 28 -2.27 2.26 19.28
CA ASP A 28 -2.59 2.48 20.69
C ASP A 28 -1.77 1.55 21.58
N TRP A 29 -0.52 1.94 21.86
CA TRP A 29 0.38 1.18 22.72
C TRP A 29 1.50 2.06 23.30
N ASN A 30 2.14 1.60 24.37
CA ASN A 30 3.23 2.33 25.01
C ASN A 30 4.60 1.82 24.56
N ALA A 31 5.54 2.74 24.38
CA ALA A 31 6.91 2.46 24.00
C ALA A 31 7.90 3.08 25.00
N GLU A 32 9.08 2.50 25.10
CA GLU A 32 10.23 3.04 25.82
C GLU A 32 11.27 3.56 24.83
N VAL A 33 11.76 4.78 25.07
CA VAL A 33 12.87 5.35 24.29
C VAL A 33 14.18 4.64 24.63
N THR A 34 14.86 4.06 23.64
CA THR A 34 16.05 3.21 23.89
C THR A 34 17.39 3.91 23.74
N THR A 35 17.48 4.91 22.84
CA THR A 35 18.74 5.60 22.50
C THR A 35 18.69 7.12 22.70
N GLY A 36 17.54 7.63 23.18
CA GLY A 36 17.21 9.05 23.18
C GLY A 36 16.56 9.43 21.86
N ALA A 37 15.51 10.24 21.87
CA ALA A 37 14.73 10.55 20.69
C ALA A 37 14.54 12.04 20.48
N PHE A 38 14.68 12.51 19.24
CA PHE A 38 14.26 13.84 18.83
C PHE A 38 12.82 13.76 18.33
N VAL A 39 11.92 14.45 19.02
CA VAL A 39 10.52 14.56 18.62
C VAL A 39 10.42 15.65 17.57
N ARG A 40 9.83 15.33 16.43
CA ARG A 40 9.71 16.19 15.27
C ARG A 40 8.27 16.59 15.01
N ASP A 41 8.09 17.72 14.34
CA ASP A 41 6.77 18.23 13.93
C ASP A 41 6.14 17.41 12.79
N VAL A 42 6.96 16.78 11.94
CA VAL A 42 6.54 15.90 10.84
C VAL A 42 7.45 14.66 10.71
N ALA A 43 6.90 13.59 10.16
CA ALA A 43 7.52 12.27 9.93
C ALA A 43 8.60 12.29 8.83
N CYS A 44 9.70 13.01 9.05
CA CYS A 44 10.83 13.04 8.12
C CYS A 44 12.10 13.50 8.81
N MET A 45 13.27 13.16 8.26
CA MET A 45 14.56 13.62 8.80
C MET A 45 14.95 15.01 8.29
N GLU A 46 14.87 15.22 6.97
CA GLU A 46 15.20 16.47 6.31
C GLU A 46 13.91 17.25 6.08
N GLY A 47 13.88 18.53 6.47
CA GLY A 47 12.69 19.39 6.35
C GLY A 47 11.81 19.47 7.60
N SER A 48 12.03 18.63 8.62
CA SER A 48 11.34 18.73 9.92
C SER A 48 12.09 19.56 10.96
N GLU A 49 11.35 20.13 11.89
CA GLU A 49 11.84 20.83 13.05
C GLU A 49 11.85 19.92 14.29
N ILE A 50 12.91 20.00 15.10
CA ILE A 50 12.97 19.29 16.38
C ILE A 50 12.20 20.11 17.41
N MET A 51 11.10 19.56 17.91
CA MET A 51 10.24 20.19 18.91
C MET A 51 10.80 19.99 20.33
N THR A 52 11.19 18.76 20.65
CA THR A 52 11.71 18.39 21.97
C THR A 52 12.60 17.15 21.88
N THR A 53 13.25 16.80 22.99
CA THR A 53 14.14 15.66 23.09
C THR A 53 13.72 14.77 24.26
N LEU A 54 13.56 13.47 24.01
CA LEU A 54 13.21 12.49 25.02
C LEU A 54 14.46 11.72 25.47
N PRO A 55 14.76 11.66 26.77
CA PRO A 55 15.84 10.83 27.28
C PRO A 55 15.52 9.34 27.15
N VAL A 56 16.58 8.51 27.16
CA VAL A 56 16.47 7.05 27.29
C VAL A 56 15.63 6.69 28.52
N GLY A 57 14.76 5.69 28.39
CA GLY A 57 13.86 5.22 29.44
C GLY A 57 12.56 6.01 29.55
N THR A 58 12.34 7.01 28.70
CA THR A 58 11.05 7.73 28.67
C THR A 58 9.98 6.82 28.10
N ILE A 59 8.87 6.68 28.83
CA ILE A 59 7.67 6.01 28.33
C ILE A 59 6.81 7.01 27.56
N ILE A 60 6.42 6.64 26.35
CA ILE A 60 5.58 7.44 25.45
C ILE A 60 4.40 6.62 24.95
N HIS A 61 3.33 7.30 24.56
CA HIS A 61 2.17 6.65 23.94
C HIS A 61 2.25 6.80 22.42
N VAL A 62 2.22 5.68 21.71
CA VAL A 62 2.22 5.62 20.25
C VAL A 62 0.78 5.63 19.77
N ILE A 63 0.43 6.68 19.03
CA ILE A 63 -0.93 6.98 18.56
C ILE A 63 -1.08 6.87 17.05
N GLY A 64 0.02 6.69 16.33
CA GLY A 64 -0.03 6.40 14.90
C GLY A 64 1.33 6.05 14.32
N GLU A 65 1.32 5.62 13.06
CA GLU A 65 2.50 5.19 12.33
C GLU A 65 2.43 5.58 10.85
N THR A 66 3.57 5.95 10.27
CA THR A 66 3.72 6.16 8.83
C THR A 66 5.20 6.03 8.43
N ASP A 67 5.53 5.28 7.37
CA ASP A 67 6.87 5.13 6.78
C ASP A 67 8.04 5.03 7.80
N GLY A 68 7.95 4.12 8.77
CA GLY A 68 8.99 3.92 9.78
C GLY A 68 9.09 5.03 10.84
N TRP A 69 8.07 5.89 10.93
CA TRP A 69 7.89 6.89 11.98
C TRP A 69 6.65 6.58 12.81
N TYR A 70 6.77 6.84 14.11
CA TYR A 70 5.65 6.80 15.04
C TYR A 70 5.21 8.21 15.41
N LYS A 71 3.91 8.45 15.31
CA LYS A 71 3.24 9.58 15.93
C LYS A 71 3.04 9.23 17.39
N ILE A 72 3.49 10.12 18.26
CA ILE A 72 3.52 9.88 19.70
C ILE A 72 2.86 11.02 20.47
N GLU A 73 2.36 10.72 21.65
CA GLU A 73 2.06 11.68 22.70
C GLU A 73 3.12 11.52 23.81
N THR A 74 3.81 12.60 24.13
CA THR A 74 4.82 12.66 25.19
C THR A 74 4.15 12.76 26.58
N PRO A 75 4.87 12.48 27.69
CA PRO A 75 4.29 12.57 29.03
C PRO A 75 3.76 13.96 29.43
N ASP A 76 4.23 15.02 28.78
CA ASP A 76 3.78 16.40 28.94
C ASP A 76 2.66 16.79 27.95
N GLY A 77 2.13 15.83 27.18
CA GLY A 77 1.00 15.99 26.27
C GLY A 77 1.35 16.62 24.92
N GLN A 78 2.63 16.68 24.53
CA GLN A 78 3.02 17.13 23.20
C GLN A 78 2.87 16.00 22.18
N ILE A 79 2.34 16.32 21.01
CA ILE A 79 2.22 15.37 19.91
C ILE A 79 3.28 15.66 18.86
N GLY A 80 4.01 14.63 18.44
CA GLY A 80 5.02 14.73 17.39
C GLY A 80 5.44 13.36 16.87
N TRP A 81 6.57 13.32 16.17
CA TRP A 81 7.04 12.15 15.45
C TRP A 81 8.42 11.71 15.90
N VAL A 82 8.63 10.40 16.02
CA VAL A 82 9.91 9.77 16.31
C VAL A 82 10.15 8.60 15.36
N GLY A 83 11.39 8.33 14.99
CA GLY A 83 11.72 7.17 14.15
C GLY A 83 11.52 5.87 14.93
N GLN A 84 10.99 4.84 14.28
CA GLN A 84 10.74 3.50 14.85
C GLN A 84 11.98 2.91 15.52
N TRP A 85 13.17 3.15 14.95
CA TRP A 85 14.45 2.65 15.48
C TRP A 85 14.90 3.29 16.82
N LEU A 86 14.18 4.28 17.35
CA LEU A 86 14.52 4.98 18.60
C LEU A 86 13.73 4.49 19.81
N ILE A 87 12.71 3.67 19.59
CA ILE A 87 11.78 3.23 20.64
C ILE A 87 11.57 1.71 20.53
N GLU A 88 11.31 1.08 21.66
CA GLU A 88 10.88 -0.32 21.72
C GLU A 88 9.53 -0.39 22.40
N GLU A 89 8.65 -1.27 21.92
CA GLU A 89 7.39 -1.52 22.62
C GLU A 89 7.69 -1.98 24.05
N THR A 90 7.12 -1.29 25.04
CA THR A 90 7.10 -1.82 26.40
C THR A 90 6.12 -2.96 26.38
N SER A 91 6.61 -4.16 26.05
CA SER A 91 5.80 -5.34 25.82
C SER A 91 4.64 -5.40 26.81
N LYS A 92 3.43 -5.59 26.28
CA LYS A 92 2.40 -6.32 26.99
C LYS A 92 3.05 -7.58 27.60
N SER A 93 3.40 -7.51 28.88
CA SER A 93 3.17 -8.64 29.78
C SER A 93 1.65 -8.76 29.92
N LEU A 94 0.99 -9.17 28.84
CA LEU A 94 -0.27 -9.87 28.97
C LEU A 94 0.09 -11.32 29.15
N THR A 95 -0.17 -11.82 30.35
CA THR A 95 -0.73 -13.16 30.49
C THR A 95 -2.01 -13.21 29.65
N ALA A 96 -1.88 -13.45 28.34
CA ALA A 96 -2.98 -13.88 27.51
C ALA A 96 -3.11 -15.39 27.75
N GLU A 97 -4.28 -15.83 28.20
CA GLU A 97 -4.64 -17.23 28.08
C GLU A 97 -4.60 -17.58 26.58
N GLU A 98 -3.67 -18.46 26.20
CA GLU A 98 -3.57 -18.99 24.84
C GLU A 98 -4.83 -19.79 24.52
N THR A 99 -5.83 -19.15 23.93
CA THR A 99 -6.74 -19.86 23.04
C THR A 99 -5.96 -20.24 21.78
N PRO A 100 -5.98 -21.51 21.34
CA PRO A 100 -5.29 -21.94 20.13
C PRO A 100 -5.62 -21.03 18.95
N ILE A 101 -4.59 -20.56 18.25
CA ILE A 101 -4.62 -19.56 17.16
C ILE A 101 -5.28 -20.13 15.87
N GLU A 102 -5.80 -21.37 15.90
CA GLU A 102 -6.34 -22.05 14.71
C GLU A 102 -7.62 -21.43 14.15
N ASP A 103 -8.28 -20.51 14.87
CA ASP A 103 -9.51 -19.83 14.42
C ASP A 103 -9.30 -18.34 14.05
N ALA A 104 -8.08 -17.81 14.15
CA ALA A 104 -7.80 -16.42 13.80
C ALA A 104 -7.61 -16.26 12.28
N PRO A 105 -8.26 -15.28 11.62
CA PRO A 105 -8.00 -15.01 10.21
C PRO A 105 -6.55 -14.55 10.01
N MET A 106 -5.93 -15.07 8.97
CA MET A 106 -4.56 -14.78 8.53
C MET A 106 -3.51 -15.04 9.62
N TYR A 107 -3.65 -16.12 10.40
CA TYR A 107 -2.71 -16.42 11.49
C TYR A 107 -1.24 -16.52 11.05
N ASP A 108 -0.99 -16.80 9.76
CA ASP A 108 0.34 -16.99 9.17
C ASP A 108 1.04 -15.68 8.79
N ILE A 109 0.43 -14.51 9.00
CA ILE A 109 1.05 -13.20 8.72
C ILE A 109 1.69 -12.56 9.95
N GLN A 110 1.53 -13.13 11.14
CA GLN A 110 2.08 -12.56 12.37
C GLN A 110 3.62 -12.45 12.31
N GLY A 111 4.15 -11.25 12.48
CA GLY A 111 5.57 -10.94 12.35
C GLY A 111 6.07 -10.88 10.91
N HIS A 112 5.18 -10.94 9.91
CA HIS A 112 5.56 -10.81 8.52
C HIS A 112 5.84 -9.34 8.18
N LYS A 113 6.86 -9.07 7.37
CA LYS A 113 7.25 -7.69 6.97
C LYS A 113 6.17 -6.91 6.21
N TYR A 114 5.11 -7.58 5.77
CA TYR A 114 3.95 -6.98 5.08
C TYR A 114 2.66 -7.13 5.90
N GLU A 115 2.74 -7.51 7.18
CA GLU A 115 1.59 -7.75 8.06
C GLU A 115 0.61 -6.57 8.05
N ASP A 116 1.09 -5.35 8.27
CA ASP A 116 0.24 -4.15 8.29
C ASP A 116 -0.46 -3.91 6.94
N ALA A 117 0.27 -4.06 5.84
CA ALA A 117 -0.28 -3.88 4.49
C ALA A 117 -1.34 -4.94 4.17
N ILE A 118 -1.12 -6.19 4.61
CA ILE A 118 -2.07 -7.29 4.44
C ILE A 118 -3.32 -7.05 5.28
N TRP A 119 -3.18 -6.60 6.53
CA TRP A 119 -4.31 -6.22 7.36
C TRP A 119 -5.13 -5.11 6.73
N TYR A 120 -4.47 -4.07 6.21
CA TYR A 120 -5.15 -2.97 5.54
C TYR A 120 -6.04 -3.45 4.38
N VAL A 121 -5.51 -4.28 3.47
CA VAL A 121 -6.32 -4.76 2.33
C VAL A 121 -7.40 -5.76 2.75
N TYR A 122 -7.24 -6.45 3.88
CA TYR A 122 -8.27 -7.34 4.41
C TYR A 122 -9.41 -6.57 5.09
N GLU A 123 -9.08 -5.58 5.92
CA GLU A 123 -10.07 -4.75 6.62
C GLU A 123 -10.92 -3.91 5.66
N ASN A 124 -10.37 -3.58 4.49
CA ASN A 124 -11.08 -2.92 3.40
C ASN A 124 -11.76 -3.91 2.43
N GLU A 125 -11.87 -5.19 2.78
CA GLU A 125 -12.55 -6.25 2.01
C GLU A 125 -12.00 -6.49 0.59
N ILE A 126 -10.80 -5.98 0.26
CA ILE A 126 -10.12 -6.17 -1.02
C ILE A 126 -9.64 -7.62 -1.17
N VAL A 127 -9.21 -8.23 -0.07
CA VAL A 127 -8.77 -9.63 0.03
C VAL A 127 -9.39 -10.31 1.25
N SER A 128 -9.55 -11.63 1.21
CA SER A 128 -10.27 -12.37 2.26
C SER A 128 -9.48 -13.55 2.85
N GLY A 129 -8.26 -13.81 2.36
CA GLY A 129 -7.50 -15.01 2.72
C GLY A 129 -8.13 -16.31 2.21
N TYR A 130 -7.65 -17.44 2.73
CA TYR A 130 -8.11 -18.78 2.41
C TYR A 130 -9.09 -19.32 3.46
N SER A 131 -9.90 -20.31 3.07
CA SER A 131 -10.89 -20.94 3.96
C SER A 131 -10.28 -21.67 5.17
N ASP A 132 -8.98 -21.94 5.13
CA ASP A 132 -8.21 -22.55 6.22
C ASP A 132 -7.66 -21.50 7.22
N GLY A 133 -8.06 -20.22 7.07
CA GLY A 133 -7.62 -19.14 7.93
C GLY A 133 -6.24 -18.57 7.60
N SER A 134 -5.58 -19.02 6.53
CA SER A 134 -4.27 -18.49 6.12
C SER A 134 -4.37 -17.39 5.06
N TYR A 135 -3.31 -16.61 4.88
CA TYR A 135 -3.15 -15.63 3.79
C TYR A 135 -2.10 -16.05 2.75
N LYS A 136 -1.03 -16.75 3.18
CA LYS A 136 0.10 -17.23 2.36
C LYS A 136 0.85 -16.09 1.65
N ALA A 137 1.33 -15.11 2.43
CA ALA A 137 1.96 -13.89 1.93
C ALA A 137 3.16 -14.10 0.98
N ASP A 138 3.87 -15.22 1.11
CA ASP A 138 5.04 -15.57 0.27
C ASP A 138 4.67 -16.34 -1.01
N ASN A 139 3.40 -16.71 -1.19
CA ASN A 139 2.96 -17.39 -2.41
C ASN A 139 2.90 -16.41 -3.57
N THR A 140 3.34 -16.87 -4.74
CA THR A 140 3.12 -16.15 -5.99
C THR A 140 1.64 -16.22 -6.38
N ILE A 141 1.10 -15.08 -6.79
CA ILE A 141 -0.24 -14.98 -7.35
C ILE A 141 -0.23 -15.07 -8.87
N ASN A 142 -1.37 -15.39 -9.45
CA ASN A 142 -1.58 -15.35 -10.90
C ASN A 142 -2.10 -13.98 -11.38
N ARG A 143 -2.15 -13.81 -12.71
CA ARG A 143 -2.61 -12.57 -13.36
C ARG A 143 -4.04 -12.19 -13.00
N ALA A 144 -4.94 -13.16 -12.87
CA ALA A 144 -6.34 -12.91 -12.51
C ALA A 144 -6.50 -12.43 -11.06
N GLU A 145 -5.74 -13.01 -10.13
CA GLU A 145 -5.70 -12.61 -8.72
C GLU A 145 -5.19 -11.18 -8.56
N LEU A 146 -4.12 -10.80 -9.27
CA LEU A 146 -3.62 -9.43 -9.22
C LEU A 146 -4.69 -8.44 -9.72
N LEU A 147 -5.35 -8.74 -10.84
CA LEU A 147 -6.38 -7.84 -11.38
C LEU A 147 -7.55 -7.68 -10.41
N LYS A 148 -8.00 -8.76 -9.76
CA LYS A 148 -9.03 -8.64 -8.72
C LYS A 148 -8.59 -7.64 -7.66
N ILE A 149 -7.37 -7.78 -7.12
CA ILE A 149 -6.87 -6.89 -6.07
C ILE A 149 -6.87 -5.44 -6.54
N ILE A 150 -6.36 -5.15 -7.74
CA ILE A 150 -6.27 -3.77 -8.26
C ILE A 150 -7.66 -3.18 -8.50
N ILE A 151 -8.57 -3.95 -9.10
CA ILE A 151 -9.93 -3.48 -9.41
C ILE A 151 -10.73 -3.24 -8.13
N GLU A 152 -10.69 -4.15 -7.16
CA GLU A 152 -11.36 -3.95 -5.86
C GLU A 152 -10.71 -2.81 -5.05
N ALA A 153 -9.40 -2.57 -5.18
CA ALA A 153 -8.72 -1.49 -4.47
C ALA A 153 -8.99 -0.09 -5.04
N VAL A 154 -9.15 0.03 -6.36
CA VAL A 154 -9.18 1.34 -7.04
C VAL A 154 -10.54 1.68 -7.62
N PHE A 155 -11.24 0.68 -8.17
CA PHE A 155 -12.45 0.90 -8.97
C PHE A 155 -13.71 0.35 -8.30
N TYR A 156 -13.68 0.07 -6.99
CA TYR A 156 -14.79 -0.54 -6.25
C TYR A 156 -16.15 0.13 -6.51
N ASP A 157 -16.19 1.46 -6.51
CA ASP A 157 -17.42 2.24 -6.73
C ASP A 157 -17.85 2.32 -8.21
N GLU A 158 -16.95 2.05 -9.15
CA GLU A 158 -17.17 2.15 -10.60
C GLU A 158 -17.40 0.78 -11.25
N PHE A 159 -17.06 -0.28 -10.54
CA PHE A 159 -17.09 -1.67 -10.99
C PHE A 159 -18.48 -2.29 -10.80
N GLU A 160 -19.48 -1.79 -11.54
CA GLU A 160 -20.77 -2.46 -11.69
C GLU A 160 -20.80 -3.42 -12.90
N GLU A 161 -21.75 -4.36 -12.87
CA GLU A 161 -21.93 -5.53 -13.76
C GLU A 161 -21.48 -5.29 -15.23
N TYR A 162 -20.23 -5.63 -15.51
CA TYR A 162 -19.60 -5.41 -16.82
C TYR A 162 -20.09 -6.41 -17.86
N ASP A 163 -20.43 -5.92 -19.06
CA ASP A 163 -20.84 -6.77 -20.19
C ASP A 163 -19.64 -7.55 -20.74
N ASN A 164 -19.64 -8.86 -20.51
CA ASN A 164 -18.55 -9.76 -20.91
C ASN A 164 -18.51 -10.08 -22.42
N THR A 165 -19.24 -9.36 -23.27
CA THR A 165 -19.39 -9.65 -24.71
C THR A 165 -18.12 -9.46 -25.53
N ASP A 166 -17.17 -8.61 -25.13
CA ASP A 166 -15.88 -8.42 -25.80
C ASP A 166 -14.70 -8.66 -24.86
N CYS A 167 -14.56 -9.89 -24.37
CA CYS A 167 -13.45 -10.28 -23.49
C CYS A 167 -12.30 -10.99 -24.24
N PHE A 168 -11.32 -11.53 -23.51
CA PHE A 168 -10.25 -12.36 -24.09
C PHE A 168 -10.77 -13.77 -24.42
N SER A 169 -10.19 -14.36 -25.45
CA SER A 169 -10.63 -15.68 -25.98
C SER A 169 -10.42 -16.85 -25.03
N ASP A 170 -9.53 -16.71 -24.05
CA ASP A 170 -9.21 -17.71 -23.02
C ASP A 170 -9.82 -17.37 -21.65
N VAL A 171 -10.81 -16.48 -21.62
CA VAL A 171 -11.56 -16.09 -20.41
C VAL A 171 -13.01 -16.56 -20.57
N PRO A 172 -13.38 -17.70 -19.96
CA PRO A 172 -14.77 -18.17 -19.99
C PRO A 172 -15.70 -17.20 -19.27
N SER A 173 -16.95 -17.06 -19.70
CA SER A 173 -17.90 -16.11 -19.10
C SER A 173 -18.34 -16.44 -17.66
N THR A 174 -18.06 -17.65 -17.19
CA THR A 174 -18.54 -18.19 -15.90
C THR A 174 -17.48 -18.22 -14.80
N GLU A 175 -16.25 -17.82 -15.10
CA GLU A 175 -15.16 -17.83 -14.13
C GLU A 175 -15.26 -16.64 -13.18
N TRP A 176 -14.80 -16.83 -11.94
CA TRP A 176 -14.88 -15.80 -10.90
C TRP A 176 -14.12 -14.52 -11.30
N TYR A 177 -13.06 -14.68 -12.09
CA TYR A 177 -12.18 -13.58 -12.50
C TYR A 177 -12.70 -12.82 -13.72
N THR A 178 -13.70 -13.35 -14.43
CA THR A 178 -14.14 -12.83 -15.73
C THR A 178 -14.49 -11.36 -15.67
N LYS A 179 -15.32 -10.96 -14.70
CA LYS A 179 -15.73 -9.55 -14.56
C LYS A 179 -14.54 -8.60 -14.42
N TYR A 180 -13.54 -8.95 -13.61
CA TYR A 180 -12.35 -8.12 -13.40
C TYR A 180 -11.49 -8.04 -14.66
N VAL A 181 -11.31 -9.18 -15.34
CA VAL A 181 -10.50 -9.26 -16.55
C VAL A 181 -11.12 -8.49 -17.71
N CYS A 182 -12.44 -8.62 -17.91
CA CYS A 182 -13.13 -7.96 -19.01
C CYS A 182 -13.23 -6.45 -18.77
N TYR A 183 -13.49 -6.02 -17.53
CA TYR A 183 -13.43 -4.60 -17.17
C TYR A 183 -12.02 -4.02 -17.38
N ALA A 184 -10.98 -4.69 -16.89
CA ALA A 184 -9.61 -4.22 -17.07
C ALA A 184 -9.20 -4.13 -18.55
N LYS A 185 -9.73 -5.00 -19.42
CA LYS A 185 -9.54 -4.89 -20.88
C LYS A 185 -10.23 -3.64 -21.44
N ALA A 186 -11.44 -3.36 -20.98
CA ALA A 186 -12.26 -2.25 -21.44
C ALA A 186 -11.66 -0.88 -21.11
N GLU A 187 -11.18 -0.76 -19.88
CA GLU A 187 -10.53 0.45 -19.37
C GLU A 187 -9.08 0.58 -19.86
N GLY A 188 -8.60 -0.37 -20.67
CA GLY A 188 -7.23 -0.34 -21.20
C GLY A 188 -6.15 -0.58 -20.15
N ILE A 189 -6.52 -1.09 -18.97
CA ILE A 189 -5.59 -1.48 -17.90
C ILE A 189 -4.74 -2.67 -18.34
N VAL A 190 -5.32 -3.59 -19.13
CA VAL A 190 -4.60 -4.73 -19.71
C VAL A 190 -4.90 -4.88 -21.21
N GLU A 191 -3.85 -5.10 -21.99
CA GLU A 191 -3.96 -5.35 -23.45
C GLU A 191 -3.96 -6.85 -23.77
N GLY A 192 -3.44 -7.68 -22.86
CA GLY A 192 -3.27 -9.11 -23.05
C GLY A 192 -2.17 -9.49 -24.03
N TYR A 193 -2.08 -10.78 -24.33
CA TYR A 193 -1.07 -11.36 -25.20
C TYR A 193 -1.59 -11.59 -26.63
N SER A 194 -0.65 -11.95 -27.50
CA SER A 194 -0.93 -12.37 -28.89
C SER A 194 -2.06 -13.40 -28.96
N GLY A 195 -2.96 -13.20 -29.93
CA GLY A 195 -4.11 -14.09 -30.14
C GLY A 195 -5.30 -13.80 -29.22
N ASN A 196 -5.42 -12.57 -28.70
CA ASN A 196 -6.49 -12.14 -27.80
C ASN A 196 -6.58 -13.04 -26.56
N LYS A 197 -5.46 -13.22 -25.85
CA LYS A 197 -5.36 -14.09 -24.66
C LYS A 197 -4.94 -13.32 -23.44
N PHE A 198 -5.56 -13.58 -22.30
CA PHE A 198 -5.19 -13.02 -21.00
C PHE A 198 -4.26 -13.92 -20.19
N LYS A 199 -4.42 -15.25 -20.31
CA LYS A 199 -3.77 -16.28 -19.49
C LYS A 199 -4.00 -16.11 -17.98
N PRO A 200 -5.25 -16.26 -17.51
CA PRO A 200 -5.65 -15.91 -16.14
C PRO A 200 -4.89 -16.67 -15.05
N THR A 201 -4.54 -17.93 -15.29
CA THR A 201 -3.85 -18.80 -14.33
C THR A 201 -2.33 -18.74 -14.43
N GLN A 202 -1.77 -17.96 -15.36
CA GLN A 202 -0.33 -17.79 -15.45
C GLN A 202 0.16 -16.97 -14.26
N GLU A 203 1.22 -17.43 -13.59
CA GLU A 203 1.95 -16.64 -12.61
C GLU A 203 2.38 -15.31 -13.24
N ILE A 204 2.22 -14.22 -12.49
CA ILE A 204 2.55 -12.89 -12.96
C ILE A 204 4.00 -12.55 -12.60
N SER A 205 4.73 -11.97 -13.55
CA SER A 205 6.07 -11.46 -13.25
C SER A 205 6.00 -10.10 -12.55
N PHE A 206 7.02 -9.76 -11.77
CA PHE A 206 7.10 -8.46 -11.09
C PHE A 206 6.91 -7.26 -12.02
N VAL A 207 7.50 -7.31 -13.23
CA VAL A 207 7.41 -6.21 -14.21
C VAL A 207 6.00 -6.07 -14.77
N GLU A 208 5.33 -7.19 -15.04
CA GLU A 208 3.94 -7.17 -15.48
C GLU A 208 3.04 -6.64 -14.38
N ALA A 209 3.23 -7.09 -13.14
CA ALA A 209 2.46 -6.64 -11.99
C ALA A 209 2.61 -5.12 -11.77
N LEU A 210 3.84 -4.62 -11.84
CA LEU A 210 4.14 -3.20 -11.68
C LEU A 210 3.45 -2.34 -12.76
N LYS A 211 3.47 -2.78 -14.02
CA LYS A 211 2.78 -2.08 -15.11
C LYS A 211 1.28 -2.00 -14.86
N ILE A 212 0.65 -3.15 -14.58
CA ILE A 212 -0.81 -3.23 -14.37
C ILE A 212 -1.20 -2.34 -13.19
N ALA A 213 -0.44 -2.37 -12.09
CA ALA A 213 -0.65 -1.48 -10.96
C ALA A 213 -0.55 -0.02 -11.39
N MET A 214 0.54 0.40 -12.03
CA MET A 214 0.72 1.79 -12.45
C MET A 214 -0.41 2.30 -13.35
N VAL A 215 -0.84 1.52 -14.34
CA VAL A 215 -1.95 1.90 -15.21
C VAL A 215 -3.28 1.90 -14.45
N GLY A 216 -3.53 0.91 -13.60
CA GLY A 216 -4.73 0.83 -12.77
C GLY A 216 -4.86 2.00 -11.79
N PHE A 217 -3.75 2.50 -11.24
CA PHE A 217 -3.71 3.73 -10.42
C PHE A 217 -3.70 5.02 -11.27
N GLU A 218 -4.13 4.94 -12.53
CA GLU A 218 -4.24 6.06 -13.47
C GLU A 218 -2.93 6.83 -13.70
N TYR A 219 -1.78 6.19 -13.50
CA TYR A 219 -0.49 6.84 -13.74
C TYR A 219 -0.25 6.95 -15.25
N THR A 220 -0.21 8.19 -15.74
CA THR A 220 0.12 8.47 -17.15
C THR A 220 1.62 8.57 -17.32
N PHE A 221 2.18 7.68 -18.15
CA PHE A 221 3.57 7.81 -18.57
C PHE A 221 3.64 8.81 -19.72
N GLU A 222 4.35 9.93 -19.54
CA GLU A 222 4.86 10.66 -20.70
C GLU A 222 5.72 9.68 -21.52
N GLU A 223 5.58 9.67 -22.85
CA GLU A 223 6.27 8.72 -23.74
C GLU A 223 7.79 8.75 -23.54
N ALA A 224 8.30 7.97 -22.60
CA ALA A 224 9.72 7.83 -22.37
C ALA A 224 10.29 6.75 -23.29
N THR A 225 11.53 7.02 -23.72
CA THR A 225 12.21 6.44 -24.88
C THR A 225 12.25 4.90 -24.94
N PRO A 226 12.44 4.31 -26.15
CA PRO A 226 11.93 2.99 -26.54
C PRO A 226 12.44 1.74 -25.82
N TRP A 227 13.51 1.81 -25.02
CA TRP A 227 14.28 0.60 -24.67
C TRP A 227 13.57 -0.35 -23.70
N TYR A 228 12.66 0.15 -22.87
CA TYR A 228 11.85 -0.67 -21.97
C TYR A 228 10.43 -0.91 -22.49
N LYS A 229 10.06 -0.31 -23.64
CA LYS A 229 8.72 -0.45 -24.22
C LYS A 229 8.38 -1.92 -24.48
N ASP A 230 9.31 -2.72 -24.98
CA ASP A 230 9.08 -4.16 -25.21
C ASP A 230 9.04 -4.99 -23.92
N ILE A 231 9.59 -4.47 -22.82
CA ILE A 231 9.59 -5.11 -21.49
C ILE A 231 8.29 -4.79 -20.76
N VAL A 232 7.79 -3.56 -20.91
CA VAL A 232 6.59 -3.04 -20.23
C VAL A 232 5.33 -3.28 -21.05
N MET A 233 5.34 -3.13 -22.38
CA MET A 233 4.12 -3.25 -23.21
C MET A 233 3.66 -4.70 -23.47
N LYS A 234 4.42 -5.72 -23.07
CA LYS A 234 4.03 -7.13 -23.29
C LYS A 234 3.12 -7.74 -22.22
N ALA A 235 2.74 -6.98 -21.20
CA ALA A 235 1.80 -7.39 -20.16
C ALA A 235 0.34 -7.16 -20.54
#